data_AF-A0A952BAP1-F1
#
_entry.id   AF-A0A952BAP1-F1
#
_cell.length_a   1.000
_cell.length_b   1.000
_cell.length_c   1.000
_cell.angle_alpha   90.00
_cell.angle_beta   90.00
_cell.angle_gamma   90.00
#
_symmetry.space_group_name_H-M   'P 1'
#
loop_
_entity.id
_entity.type
_entity.pdbx_description
1 polymer ?
#
loop_
_entity_poly.entity_id
_entity_poly.type
_entity_poly.pdbx_seq_one_letter_code
_entity_poly.pdbx_strand_id
1 'polypeptide(L)'
;MKKLIDHIERLKRQHNAVILAHNYQPGEIQDIADFTGDSLGLSIKAAQTEAEVIVFCGVLFMAETAAILSPEKTVLLPDKSAGCPMADMITADQLRKLKQEHPDALVVCYVNSTAQVKAESDYCCTSANAVELVSSLPKDKQIIFVPDQHL
;
A
#
# COMPACT_ATOMS: atom_id res chain seq x y z
N MET A 1 -17.23 -4.31 24.55
CA MET A 1 -17.23 -4.57 23.09
C MET A 1 -18.40 -3.90 22.37
N LYS A 2 -19.66 -4.27 22.62
CA LYS A 2 -20.83 -3.69 21.91
C LYS A 2 -20.87 -2.15 21.87
N LYS A 3 -20.65 -1.49 23.02
CA LYS A 3 -20.55 -0.01 23.11
C LYS A 3 -19.46 0.61 22.24
N LEU A 4 -18.34 -0.09 22.01
CA LEU A 4 -17.24 0.40 21.17
C LEU A 4 -17.59 0.26 19.69
N ILE A 5 -18.14 -0.89 19.28
CA ILE A 5 -18.58 -1.13 17.90
C ILE A 5 -19.67 -0.13 17.51
N ASP A 6 -20.67 0.09 18.37
CA ASP A 6 -21.73 1.08 18.14
C ASP A 6 -21.15 2.51 17.98
N HIS A 7 -20.08 2.82 18.73
CA HIS A 7 -19.39 4.09 18.62
C HIS A 7 -18.65 4.23 17.28
N ILE A 8 -17.93 3.19 16.86
CA ILE A 8 -17.20 3.15 15.58
C ILE A 8 -18.18 3.33 14.43
N GLU A 9 -19.28 2.57 14.41
CA GLU A 9 -20.32 2.67 13.38
C GLU A 9 -20.92 4.08 13.31
N ARG A 10 -21.17 4.71 14.46
CA ARG A 10 -21.66 6.10 14.52
C ARG A 10 -20.65 7.07 13.90
N LEU A 11 -19.37 6.98 14.26
CA LEU A 11 -18.32 7.85 13.71
C LEU A 11 -18.12 7.61 12.21
N LYS A 12 -18.15 6.34 11.78
CA LYS A 12 -18.03 5.97 10.37
C LYS A 12 -19.07 6.67 9.52
N ARG A 13 -20.34 6.66 9.95
CA ARG A 13 -21.43 7.38 9.27
C ARG A 13 -21.29 8.89 9.33
N GLN A 14 -20.92 9.44 10.49
CA GLN A 14 -20.77 10.89 10.68
C GLN A 14 -19.69 11.48 9.76
N HIS A 15 -18.62 10.73 9.51
CA HIS A 15 -17.48 11.19 8.71
C HIS A 15 -17.49 10.68 7.27
N ASN A 16 -18.58 10.06 6.81
CA ASN A 16 -18.63 9.38 5.51
C ASN A 16 -17.36 8.52 5.27
N ALA A 17 -17.03 7.68 6.25
CA ALA A 17 -15.79 6.92 6.29
C ALA A 17 -16.00 5.47 5.86
N VAL A 18 -14.93 4.84 5.37
CA VAL A 18 -14.84 3.38 5.20
C VAL A 18 -13.66 2.81 5.98
N ILE A 19 -13.80 1.58 6.44
CA ILE A 19 -12.75 0.79 7.10
C ILE A 19 -12.27 -0.27 6.12
N LEU A 20 -10.98 -0.18 5.76
CA LEU A 20 -10.29 -1.17 4.95
C LEU A 20 -9.39 -2.02 5.86
N ALA A 21 -9.54 -3.34 5.86
CA ALA A 21 -8.76 -4.22 6.73
C ALA A 21 -7.97 -5.26 5.94
N HIS A 22 -6.67 -5.35 6.21
CA HIS A 22 -5.84 -6.40 5.64
C HIS A 22 -6.22 -7.77 6.21
N ASN A 23 -6.04 -8.84 5.42
CA ASN A 23 -6.34 -10.23 5.81
C ASN A 23 -5.64 -10.70 7.10
N TYR A 24 -4.58 -10.01 7.53
CA TYR A 24 -3.83 -10.33 8.76
C TYR A 24 -4.34 -9.59 10.01
N GLN A 25 -5.38 -8.76 9.88
CA GLN A 25 -5.98 -8.10 11.04
C GLN A 25 -6.70 -9.11 11.95
N PRO A 26 -6.81 -8.85 13.26
CA PRO A 26 -7.64 -9.66 14.16
C PRO A 26 -9.08 -9.76 13.68
N GLY A 27 -9.76 -10.87 13.97
CA GLY A 27 -11.14 -11.13 13.51
C GLY A 27 -12.11 -10.01 13.90
N GLU A 28 -12.00 -9.46 15.10
CA GLU A 28 -12.84 -8.34 15.56
C GLU A 28 -12.68 -7.05 14.75
N ILE A 29 -11.53 -6.85 14.08
CA ILE A 29 -11.31 -5.73 13.16
C ILE A 29 -11.87 -6.06 11.78
N GLN A 30 -11.73 -7.31 11.33
CA GLN A 30 -12.32 -7.77 10.06
C GLN A 30 -13.85 -7.70 10.11
N ASP A 31 -14.46 -8.07 11.23
CA ASP A 31 -15.93 -8.08 11.44
C ASP A 31 -16.58 -6.69 11.30
N ILE A 32 -15.82 -5.62 11.53
CA ILE A 32 -16.30 -4.23 11.42
C ILE A 32 -15.81 -3.50 10.16
N ALA A 33 -14.99 -4.17 9.33
CA ALA A 33 -14.46 -3.60 8.11
C ALA A 33 -15.52 -3.59 7.00
N ASP A 34 -15.53 -2.54 6.17
CA ASP A 34 -16.39 -2.49 4.99
C ASP A 34 -15.81 -3.34 3.85
N PHE A 35 -14.47 -3.47 3.82
CA PHE A 35 -13.75 -4.33 2.90
C PHE A 35 -12.57 -5.02 3.58
N THR A 36 -12.42 -6.31 3.32
CA THR A 36 -11.24 -7.11 3.67
C THR A 36 -10.52 -7.55 2.41
N GLY A 37 -9.19 -7.65 2.45
CA GLY A 37 -8.42 -8.08 1.28
C GLY A 37 -6.90 -8.08 1.46
N ASP A 38 -6.23 -8.40 0.36
CA ASP A 38 -4.78 -8.28 0.23
C ASP A 38 -4.35 -6.84 -0.13
N SER A 39 -3.06 -6.59 -0.24
CA SER A 39 -2.51 -5.26 -0.55
C SER A 39 -3.06 -4.67 -1.86
N LEU A 40 -3.21 -5.47 -2.91
CA LEU A 40 -3.68 -5.01 -4.21
C LEU A 40 -5.17 -4.66 -4.17
N GLY A 41 -5.99 -5.58 -3.66
CA GLY A 41 -7.43 -5.41 -3.57
C GLY A 41 -7.80 -4.20 -2.73
N LEU A 42 -7.14 -4.00 -1.58
CA LEU A 42 -7.39 -2.83 -0.74
C LEU A 42 -6.95 -1.52 -1.41
N SER A 43 -5.85 -1.52 -2.16
CA SER A 43 -5.40 -0.34 -2.92
C SER A 43 -6.42 0.05 -4.00
N ILE A 44 -6.98 -0.93 -4.71
CA ILE A 44 -8.05 -0.71 -5.70
C ILE A 44 -9.32 -0.19 -5.02
N LYS A 45 -9.70 -0.75 -3.87
CA LYS A 45 -10.87 -0.29 -3.10
C LYS A 45 -10.71 1.13 -2.57
N ALA A 46 -9.51 1.49 -2.12
CA ALA A 46 -9.20 2.86 -1.72
C ALA A 46 -9.42 3.84 -2.88
N ALA A 47 -8.95 3.53 -4.09
CA ALA A 47 -9.15 4.37 -5.27
C ALA A 47 -10.62 4.49 -5.70
N GLN A 48 -11.40 3.42 -5.58
CA GLN A 48 -12.78 3.33 -6.08
C GLN A 48 -13.85 3.82 -5.09
N THR A 49 -13.52 4.03 -3.82
CA THR A 49 -14.51 4.44 -2.82
C THR A 49 -14.95 5.89 -3.01
N GLU A 50 -16.22 6.18 -2.76
CA GLU A 50 -16.80 7.53 -2.70
C GLU A 50 -16.75 8.13 -1.28
N ALA A 51 -16.22 7.37 -0.30
CA ALA A 51 -16.02 7.84 1.06
C ALA A 51 -14.99 8.97 1.13
N GLU A 52 -15.19 9.93 2.03
CA GLU A 52 -14.27 11.06 2.24
C GLU A 52 -13.08 10.68 3.13
N VAL A 53 -13.29 9.68 4.01
CA VAL A 53 -12.30 9.20 4.97
C VAL A 53 -12.07 7.70 4.79
N ILE A 54 -10.80 7.30 4.73
CA ILE A 54 -10.38 5.90 4.70
C ILE A 54 -9.63 5.60 5.99
N VAL A 55 -10.18 4.73 6.82
CA VAL A 55 -9.48 4.15 7.97
C VAL A 55 -8.81 2.87 7.51
N PHE A 56 -7.49 2.89 7.38
CA PHE A 56 -6.72 1.77 6.86
C PHE A 56 -6.16 0.92 8.01
N CYS A 57 -6.82 -0.19 8.29
CA CYS A 57 -6.39 -1.20 9.25
C CYS A 57 -5.36 -2.14 8.59
N GLY A 58 -4.12 -1.66 8.49
CA GLY A 58 -3.00 -2.35 7.88
C GLY A 58 -1.67 -1.80 8.40
N VAL A 59 -0.66 -1.76 7.53
CA VAL A 59 0.66 -1.19 7.82
C VAL A 59 0.89 0.09 7.02
N LEU A 60 1.91 0.86 7.42
CA LEU A 60 2.18 2.21 6.93
C LEU A 60 2.20 2.32 5.39
N PHE A 61 2.97 1.47 4.70
CA PHE A 61 3.08 1.56 3.24
C PHE A 61 1.74 1.33 2.52
N MET A 62 0.81 0.56 3.12
CA MET A 62 -0.51 0.32 2.54
C MET A 62 -1.38 1.58 2.68
N ALA A 63 -1.36 2.21 3.85
CA ALA A 63 -2.04 3.48 4.08
C ALA A 63 -1.47 4.59 3.19
N GLU A 64 -0.15 4.65 3.02
CA GLU A 64 0.50 5.56 2.07
C GLU A 64 0.04 5.29 0.63
N THR A 65 -0.07 4.02 0.23
CA THR A 65 -0.56 3.65 -1.10
C THR A 65 -2.01 4.09 -1.30
N ALA A 66 -2.87 3.91 -0.30
CA ALA A 66 -4.24 4.42 -0.33
C ALA A 66 -4.27 5.95 -0.48
N ALA A 67 -3.40 6.68 0.23
CA ALA A 67 -3.30 8.14 0.12
C ALA A 67 -2.80 8.59 -1.27
N ILE A 68 -1.80 7.89 -1.84
CA ILE A 68 -1.31 8.15 -3.21
C ILE A 68 -2.43 7.97 -4.23
N LEU A 69 -3.25 6.93 -4.09
CA LEU A 69 -4.34 6.62 -5.02
C LEU A 69 -5.61 7.44 -4.76
N SER A 70 -5.70 8.14 -3.64
CA SER A 70 -6.85 8.96 -3.23
C SER A 70 -6.40 10.30 -2.66
N PRO A 71 -5.75 11.15 -3.46
CA PRO A 71 -5.07 12.36 -2.98
C PRO A 71 -6.01 13.37 -2.29
N GLU A 72 -7.29 13.38 -2.67
CA GLU A 72 -8.31 14.29 -2.12
C GLU A 72 -8.98 13.74 -0.84
N LYS A 73 -8.70 12.48 -0.47
CA LYS A 73 -9.35 11.82 0.68
C LYS A 73 -8.47 11.87 1.92
N THR A 74 -9.09 11.86 3.09
CA THR A 74 -8.35 11.72 4.35
C THR A 74 -8.07 10.25 4.62
N VAL A 75 -6.79 9.85 4.65
CA VAL A 75 -6.39 8.48 5.01
C VAL A 75 -5.83 8.44 6.42
N LEU A 76 -6.40 7.59 7.27
CA LEU A 76 -6.03 7.42 8.66
C LEU A 76 -5.45 6.03 8.89
N LEU A 77 -4.25 5.99 9.48
CA LEU A 77 -3.64 4.78 10.01
C LEU A 77 -3.84 4.77 11.54
N PRO A 78 -4.62 3.82 12.10
CA PRO A 78 -4.92 3.81 13.53
C PRO A 78 -3.69 3.75 14.44
N ASP A 79 -2.64 3.04 14.01
CA ASP A 79 -1.37 2.94 14.71
C ASP A 79 -0.21 3.30 13.77
N LYS A 80 0.41 4.46 14.01
CA LYS A 80 1.54 4.95 13.21
C LYS A 80 2.79 4.08 13.31
N SER A 81 2.88 3.22 14.34
CA SER A 81 3.98 2.29 14.53
C SER A 81 3.80 0.96 13.77
N ALA A 82 2.65 0.75 13.11
CA ALA A 82 2.39 -0.42 12.28
C ALA A 82 3.25 -0.38 11.00
N GLY A 83 4.50 -0.80 11.11
CA GLY A 83 5.47 -0.86 10.02
C GLY A 83 5.55 -2.21 9.30
N CYS A 84 6.43 -2.30 8.31
CA CYS A 84 6.77 -3.54 7.62
C CYS A 84 8.29 -3.59 7.43
N PRO A 85 9.02 -4.49 8.11
CA PRO A 85 10.48 -4.55 8.02
C PRO A 85 10.99 -4.73 6.58
N MET A 86 10.20 -5.38 5.72
CA MET A 86 10.52 -5.54 4.29
C MET A 86 10.48 -4.20 3.54
N ALA A 87 9.51 -3.33 3.83
CA ALA A 87 9.44 -2.01 3.22
C ALA A 87 10.59 -1.09 3.64
N ASP A 88 11.22 -1.39 4.78
CA ASP A 88 12.36 -0.66 5.32
C ASP A 88 13.73 -1.22 4.84
N MET A 89 13.74 -2.29 4.02
CA MET A 89 14.98 -2.90 3.50
C MET A 89 15.74 -2.00 2.52
N ILE A 90 15.05 -1.04 1.88
CA ILE A 90 15.66 -0.07 0.99
C ILE A 90 15.11 1.33 1.24
N THR A 91 15.99 2.31 1.25
CA THR A 91 15.64 3.73 1.33
C THR A 91 15.67 4.37 -0.06
N ALA A 92 14.96 5.49 -0.22
CA ALA A 92 15.00 6.27 -1.47
C ALA A 92 16.42 6.68 -1.86
N ASP A 93 17.28 7.03 -0.88
CA ASP A 93 18.67 7.39 -1.15
C ASP A 93 19.52 6.20 -1.62
N GLN A 94 19.30 5.01 -1.07
CA GLN A 94 19.96 3.79 -1.58
C GLN A 94 19.49 3.48 -3.01
N LEU A 95 18.19 3.61 -3.30
CA LEU A 95 17.66 3.40 -4.64
C LEU A 95 18.22 4.43 -5.63
N ARG A 96 18.32 5.71 -5.26
CA ARG A 96 18.96 6.74 -6.10
C ARG A 96 20.41 6.41 -6.44
N LYS A 97 21.18 5.90 -5.47
CA LYS A 97 22.56 5.44 -5.72
C LYS A 97 22.59 4.27 -6.71
N LEU A 98 21.72 3.28 -6.52
CA LEU A 98 21.61 2.14 -7.42
C LEU A 98 21.21 2.56 -8.86
N LYS A 99 20.31 3.53 -9.00
CA LYS A 99 19.94 4.13 -10.29
C LYS A 99 21.13 4.83 -10.96
N GLN A 100 22.04 5.45 -10.21
CA GLN A 100 23.24 6.08 -10.77
C GLN A 100 24.24 5.04 -11.31
N GLU A 101 24.30 3.86 -10.68
CA GLU A 101 25.11 2.73 -11.14
C GLU A 101 24.52 2.05 -12.38
N HIS A 102 23.20 2.16 -12.58
CA HIS A 102 22.44 1.57 -13.68
C HIS A 102 21.50 2.60 -14.36
N PRO A 103 22.04 3.61 -15.07
CA PRO A 103 21.27 4.77 -15.54
C PRO A 103 20.17 4.45 -16.56
N ASP A 104 20.27 3.31 -17.25
CA ASP A 104 19.30 2.85 -18.24
C ASP A 104 18.29 1.83 -17.71
N ALA A 105 18.41 1.41 -16.43
CA ALA A 105 17.54 0.39 -15.86
C ALA A 105 16.16 0.96 -15.50
N LEU A 106 15.13 0.15 -15.71
CA LEU A 106 13.79 0.41 -15.20
C LEU A 106 13.71 -0.04 -13.74
N VAL A 107 13.06 0.77 -12.91
CA VAL A 107 12.83 0.44 -11.50
C VAL A 107 11.41 -0.09 -11.32
N VAL A 108 11.32 -1.35 -10.90
CA VAL A 108 10.07 -1.99 -10.49
C VAL A 108 10.09 -2.14 -8.98
N CYS A 109 9.19 -1.46 -8.28
CA CYS A 109 9.03 -1.60 -6.84
C CYS A 109 7.86 -2.50 -6.49
N TYR A 110 8.04 -3.38 -5.51
CA TYR A 110 6.95 -4.08 -4.87
C TYR A 110 6.20 -3.09 -3.95
N VAL A 111 4.87 -3.20 -3.89
CA VAL A 111 4.00 -2.33 -3.09
C VAL A 111 4.41 -2.25 -1.62
N ASN A 112 5.07 -3.31 -1.12
CA ASN A 112 5.73 -3.37 0.18
C ASN A 112 7.02 -2.52 0.20
N SER A 113 6.90 -1.24 -0.15
CA SER A 113 7.95 -0.21 -0.19
C SER A 113 7.36 1.11 0.31
N THR A 114 8.17 1.99 0.90
CA THR A 114 7.70 3.32 1.33
C THR A 114 7.25 4.19 0.16
N ALA A 115 6.41 5.19 0.42
CA ALA A 115 6.04 6.20 -0.58
C ALA A 115 7.25 6.88 -1.23
N GLN A 116 8.32 7.11 -0.47
CA GLN A 116 9.55 7.73 -0.98
C GLN A 116 10.28 6.82 -1.98
N VAL A 117 10.31 5.50 -1.75
CA VAL A 117 10.86 4.53 -2.71
C VAL A 117 9.99 4.43 -3.95
N LYS A 118 8.66 4.45 -3.79
CA LYS A 118 7.72 4.46 -4.91
C LYS A 118 7.91 5.69 -5.81
N ALA A 119 8.17 6.86 -5.23
CA ALA A 119 8.43 8.09 -5.98
C ALA A 119 9.70 8.04 -6.85
N GLU A 120 10.63 7.14 -6.53
CA GLU A 120 11.86 6.92 -7.31
C GLU A 120 11.73 5.78 -8.34
N SER A 121 10.55 5.15 -8.41
CA SER A 121 10.30 3.95 -9.21
C SER A 121 9.48 4.25 -10.46
N ASP A 122 9.70 3.48 -11.52
CA ASP A 122 8.93 3.61 -12.78
C ASP A 122 7.61 2.84 -12.71
N TYR A 123 7.62 1.69 -12.04
CA TYR A 123 6.46 0.82 -11.91
C TYR A 123 6.31 0.32 -10.46
N CYS A 124 5.05 0.09 -10.06
CA CYS A 124 4.72 -0.59 -8.81
C CYS A 124 4.00 -1.91 -9.14
N CYS A 125 4.34 -2.98 -8.42
CA CYS A 125 3.72 -4.30 -8.57
C CYS A 125 3.27 -4.88 -7.23
N THR A 126 2.53 -5.98 -7.30
CA THR A 126 2.28 -6.89 -6.19
C THR A 126 2.68 -8.31 -6.58
N SER A 127 2.68 -9.23 -5.62
CA SER A 127 2.90 -10.66 -5.91
C SER A 127 1.91 -11.24 -6.91
N ALA A 128 0.73 -10.64 -7.04
CA ALA A 128 -0.30 -11.08 -7.99
C ALA A 128 0.01 -10.70 -9.45
N ASN A 129 0.79 -9.64 -9.71
CA ASN A 129 1.01 -9.12 -11.07
C ASN A 129 2.49 -8.90 -11.45
N ALA A 130 3.45 -9.17 -10.58
CA ALA A 130 4.87 -8.90 -10.83
C ALA A 130 5.39 -9.58 -12.11
N VAL A 131 5.07 -10.88 -12.31
CA VAL A 131 5.49 -11.65 -13.49
C VAL A 131 4.89 -11.09 -14.78
N GLU A 132 3.60 -10.75 -14.76
CA GLU A 132 2.90 -10.17 -15.91
C GLU A 132 3.48 -8.79 -16.27
N LEU A 133 3.66 -7.92 -15.26
CA LEU A 133 4.24 -6.60 -15.41
C LEU A 133 5.64 -6.69 -16.03
N VAL A 134 6.57 -7.43 -15.40
CA VAL A 134 7.95 -7.58 -15.87
C VAL A 134 7.99 -8.20 -17.27
N SER A 135 7.09 -9.13 -17.57
CA SER A 135 6.98 -9.73 -18.91
C SER A 135 6.54 -8.73 -19.99
N SER A 136 5.83 -7.67 -19.63
CA SER A 136 5.38 -6.63 -20.56
C SER A 136 6.43 -5.54 -20.83
N LEU A 137 7.48 -5.45 -20.00
CA LEU A 137 8.53 -4.43 -20.12
C LEU A 137 9.50 -4.72 -21.29
N PRO A 138 10.16 -3.66 -21.84
CA PRO A 138 11.18 -3.81 -22.90
C PRO A 138 12.26 -4.83 -22.52
N LYS A 139 12.53 -5.79 -23.41
CA LYS A 139 13.45 -6.92 -23.13
C LYS A 139 14.92 -6.53 -23.17
N ASP A 140 15.23 -5.38 -23.77
CA ASP A 140 16.57 -4.81 -23.88
C ASP A 140 16.96 -3.95 -22.67
N LYS A 141 16.04 -3.72 -21.73
CA LYS A 141 16.27 -2.91 -20.53
C LYS A 141 16.60 -3.78 -19.32
N GLN A 142 17.59 -3.38 -18.54
CA GLN A 142 17.83 -3.94 -17.21
C GLN A 142 16.69 -3.53 -16.26
N ILE A 143 16.41 -4.37 -15.26
CA ILE A 143 15.39 -4.09 -14.25
C ILE A 143 16.05 -4.09 -12.87
N ILE A 144 15.89 -2.98 -12.15
CA ILE A 144 16.10 -2.91 -10.70
C ILE A 144 14.78 -3.32 -10.06
N PHE A 145 14.77 -4.45 -9.34
CA PHE A 145 13.61 -4.92 -8.60
C PHE A 145 13.84 -4.77 -7.10
N VAL A 146 12.92 -4.09 -6.41
CA VAL A 146 13.07 -3.78 -4.97
C VAL A 146 11.75 -4.00 -4.21
N PRO A 147 11.77 -4.29 -2.90
CA PRO A 147 12.95 -4.61 -2.08
C PRO A 147 13.17 -6.12 -1.91
N ASP A 148 12.22 -6.96 -2.33
CA ASP A 148 12.21 -8.40 -2.07
C ASP A 148 12.96 -9.16 -3.17
N GLN A 149 14.03 -9.86 -2.80
CA GLN A 149 14.84 -10.68 -3.71
C GLN A 149 14.19 -12.03 -4.07
N HIS A 150 13.11 -12.43 -3.38
CA HIS A 150 12.47 -13.74 -3.55
C HIS A 150 11.16 -13.68 -4.33
N LEU A 151 10.63 -12.48 -4.58
CA LEU A 151 9.46 -12.25 -5.42
C LEU A 151 9.81 -12.36 -6.91
#